data_AF-A0A424JXP2-F1
#
_entry.id   AF-A0A424JXP2-F1
#
_cell.length_a   1.000
_cell.length_b   1.000
_cell.length_c   1.000
_cell.angle_alpha   90.00
_cell.angle_beta   90.00
_cell.angle_gamma   90.00
#
_symmetry.space_group_name_H-M   'P 1'
#
loop_
_entity.id
_entity.type
_entity.pdbx_description
1 polymer ?
#
loop_
_entity_poly.entity_id
_entity_poly.type
_entity_poly.pdbx_seq_one_letter_code
_entity_poly.pdbx_strand_id
1 'polypeptide(L)' 'MGTKERLVMEILERNPSASADWLKAFNEEELKDYLQHLCWSCGPREEGWCAARDERSVA' A
#
# COMPACT_ATOMS: atom_id res chain seq x y z
N MET A 1 6.67 20.55 11.53
CA MET A 1 6.22 19.24 11.01
C MET A 1 7.44 18.54 10.46
N GLY A 2 7.82 17.41 11.04
CA GLY A 2 8.91 16.60 10.51
C GLY A 2 8.51 15.97 9.17
N THR A 3 9.46 15.81 8.27
CA THR A 3 9.27 15.16 6.96
C THR A 3 8.62 13.77 7.10
N LYS A 4 8.97 13.05 8.18
CA LYS A 4 8.36 11.77 8.56
C LYS A 4 6.86 11.85 8.87
N GLU A 5 6.40 12.85 9.62
CA GLU A 5 4.98 13.00 9.96
C GLU A 5 4.13 13.24 8.71
N ARG A 6 4.68 14.00 7.75
CA ARG A 6 4.04 14.25 6.46
C ARG A 6 3.87 12.97 5.64
N LEU A 7 4.90 12.11 5.60
CA LEU A 7 4.83 10.82 4.92
C LEU A 7 3.77 9.90 5.55
N VAL A 8 3.71 9.84 6.89
CA VAL A 8 2.69 9.03 7.59
C VAL A 8 1.28 9.52 7.26
N MET A 9 1.05 10.85 7.22
CA MET A 9 -0.24 11.41 6.80
C MET A 9 -0.59 11.04 5.36
N GLU A 10 0.33 11.21 4.40
CA GLU A 10 0.08 10.84 3.00
C GLU A 10 -0.24 9.35 2.82
N ILE A 11 0.41 8.48 3.60
CA ILE A 11 0.13 7.04 3.60
C ILE A 11 -1.29 6.77 4.14
N LEU A 12 -1.68 7.41 5.24
CA LEU A 12 -3.01 7.26 5.84
C LEU A 12 -4.12 7.81 4.95
N GLU A 13 -3.87 8.88 4.20
CA GLU A 13 -4.83 9.41 3.23
C GLU A 13 -5.10 8.42 2.10
N ARG A 14 -4.09 7.64 1.67
CA ARG A 14 -4.24 6.60 0.63
C ARG A 14 -4.72 5.27 1.19
N ASN A 15 -4.34 4.95 2.42
CA ASN A 15 -4.72 3.73 3.12
C ASN A 15 -5.17 4.04 4.56
N PRO A 16 -6.43 4.46 4.75
CA PRO A 16 -6.95 4.81 6.07
C PRO A 16 -7.03 3.61 7.04
N SER A 17 -6.90 2.38 6.51
CA SER A 17 -6.84 1.16 7.32
C SER A 17 -5.44 0.90 7.92
N ALA A 18 -4.42 1.66 7.52
CA ALA A 18 -3.07 1.53 8.08
C ALA A 18 -2.99 2.14 9.49
N SER A 19 -2.23 1.50 10.38
CA SER A 19 -2.00 2.02 11.74
C SER A 19 -0.90 3.07 11.75
N ALA A 20 -1.23 4.30 12.17
CA ALA A 20 -0.26 5.39 12.31
C ALA A 20 0.90 5.05 13.24
N ASP A 21 0.64 4.30 14.31
CA ASP A 21 1.65 3.84 15.28
C ASP A 21 2.65 2.87 14.63
N TRP A 22 2.13 1.95 13.81
CA TRP A 22 2.94 1.03 13.02
C TRP A 22 3.82 1.79 12.00
N LEU A 23 3.26 2.79 11.31
CA LEU A 23 4.01 3.62 10.36
C LEU A 23 5.12 4.45 11.03
N LYS A 24 4.92 4.88 12.28
CA LYS A 24 5.94 5.62 13.04
C LYS A 24 7.16 4.76 13.40
N ALA A 25 7.06 3.44 13.38
CA ALA A 25 8.19 2.54 13.59
C ALA A 25 9.19 2.53 12.42
N PHE A 26 8.77 2.96 11.23
CA PHE A 26 9.60 2.97 10.02
C PHE A 26 10.40 4.26 9.86
N ASN A 27 11.48 4.19 9.07
CA ASN A 27 12.28 5.36 8.72
C ASN A 27 11.68 6.10 7.51
N GLU A 28 12.19 7.30 7.22
CA GLU A 28 11.67 8.11 6.11
C GLU A 28 11.81 7.45 4.74
N GLU A 29 12.89 6.70 4.51
CA GLU A 29 13.11 5.98 3.25
C GLU A 29 12.10 4.84 3.06
N GLU A 30 11.88 4.04 4.10
CA GLU A 30 10.87 2.96 4.13
C GLU A 30 9.46 3.51 3.89
N LEU A 31 9.12 4.65 4.51
CA LEU A 31 7.83 5.30 4.30
C LEU A 31 7.66 5.83 2.88
N LYS A 32 8.73 6.34 2.25
CA LYS A 32 8.71 6.76 0.85
C LYS A 32 8.51 5.58 -0.09
N ASP A 33 9.22 4.48 0.14
CA ASP A 33 9.07 3.25 -0.65
C ASP A 33 7.65 2.69 -0.52
N TYR A 34 7.12 2.62 0.71
CA TYR A 34 5.75 2.16 0.96
C TYR A 34 4.71 3.07 0.29
N LEU A 35 4.88 4.39 0.35
CA LEU A 35 4.00 5.35 -0.29
C LEU A 35 4.05 5.23 -1.83
N GLN A 36 5.22 4.94 -2.40
CA GLN A 36 5.40 4.68 -3.82
C GLN A 36 4.71 3.38 -4.24
N HIS A 37 4.87 2.31 -3.45
CA HIS A 37 4.14 1.05 -3.64
C HIS A 37 2.62 1.25 -3.59
N LEU A 38 2.11 2.05 -2.65
CA LEU A 38 0.68 2.40 -2.60
C LEU A 38 0.24 3.17 -3.85
N CYS A 39 1.09 4.05 -4.40
CA CYS A 39 0.79 4.78 -5.62
C CYS A 39 0.70 3.85 -6.85
N TRP A 40 1.55 2.82 -6.91
CA TRP A 40 1.51 1.82 -7.98
C TRP A 40 0.35 0.84 -7.83
N SER A 41 0.02 0.45 -6.60
CA SER A 41 -1.10 -0.45 -6.30
C SER A 41 -2.47 0.25 -6.42
N CYS A 42 -2.49 1.58 -6.36
CA CYS A 42 -3.63 2.43 -6.74
C CYS A 42 -3.56 2.81 -8.25
N GLY A 43 -2.96 1.96 -9.08
CA GLY A 43 -3.33 1.87 -10.50
C GLY A 43 -4.78 1.42 -10.62
N PRO A 44 -5.42 1.53 -11.81
CA PRO A 44 -6.78 1.03 -11.98
C PRO A 44 -6.82 -0.38 -11.43
N ARG A 45 -7.85 -0.68 -10.64
CA ARG A 45 -8.17 -1.98 -10.07
C ARG A 45 -8.24 -3.00 -11.21
N GLU A 46 -7.11 -3.41 -11.74
CA GLU A 46 -7.03 -4.51 -12.67
C GLU A 46 -7.43 -5.71 -11.82
N GLU A 47 -8.58 -6.25 -12.21
CA GLU A 47 -9.39 -7.32 -11.65
C GLU A 47 -8.65 -8.67 -11.48
N GLY A 48 -7.31 -8.66 -11.41
CA GLY A 48 -6.46 -9.85 -11.50
C GLY A 48 -5.94 -10.43 -10.18
N TRP A 49 -5.95 -9.70 -9.06
CA TRP A 49 -5.33 -10.19 -7.80
C TRP A 49 -6.29 -10.99 -6.88
N CYS A 50 -7.38 -11.53 -7.43
CA CYS A 50 -8.21 -12.54 -6.75
C CYS A 50 -8.87 -13.57 -7.70
N ALA A 51 -8.54 -13.60 -9.00
CA ALA A 51 -9.18 -14.51 -9.96
C ALA A 51 -8.15 -15.35 -10.74
N ALA A 52 -7.48 -16.26 -10.05
CA ALA A 52 -6.99 -17.51 -10.65
C ALA A 52 -6.77 -18.56 -9.54
N ARG A 53 -7.86 -18.92 -8.83
CA ARG A 53 -8.01 -20.33 -8.49
C ARG A 53 -8.23 -21.00 -9.84
N ASP A 54 -7.17 -21.64 -10.34
CA ASP A 54 -7.22 -22.51 -11.51
C ASP A 54 -8.09 -23.72 -11.13
N GLU A 55 -9.40 -23.53 -11.24
CA GLU A 55 -10.36 -24.62 -11.20
C GLU A 55 -10.56 -25.08 -12.63
N ARG A 56 -10.09 -26.31 -12.90
CA ARG A 56 -10.57 -27.23 -13.94
C ARG A 56 -10.02 -27.03 -15.36
N SER A 57 -8.87 -27.66 -15.61
CA SER A 57 -8.70 -28.40 -16.87
C SER A 57 -9.03 -29.87 -16.65
N VAL A 58 -10.31 -30.21 -16.84
CA VAL A 58 -10.74 -31.55 -17.26
C VAL A 58 -10.98 -31.44 -18.76
N ALA A 59 -10.08 -32.03 -19.53
CA ALA A 59 -10.31 -32.48 -20.90
C ALA A 59 -9.46 -33.73 -21.12
#